data_AF-A0A0L8MZ70-F1
#
_entry.id   AF-A0A0L8MZ70-F1
#
_cell.length_a   1.000
_cell.length_b   1.000
_cell.length_c   1.000
_cell.angle_alpha   90.00
_cell.angle_beta   90.00
_cell.angle_gamma   90.00
#
_symmetry.space_group_name_H-M   'P 1'
#
loop_
_entity.id
_entity.type
_entity.pdbx_description
1 polymer ?
#
loop_
_entity_poly.entity_id
_entity_poly.type
_entity_poly.pdbx_seq_one_letter_code
_entity_poly.pdbx_strand_id
1 'polypeptide(L)'
;MELLHGSPDERRLRTAALLRRSHPFDKELQLAGLLHDIGRLLRLSDGTVTVGVAAEAVRPLLGERVARLVRLSAAPFDTRAGAGAEAEAEAVAEAVATLCHARDSAGAADLDAGVLEDWRPLLELVAAGACRVGPARNALDPLGSPRGSRRRVRGLP
;
A
#
# COMPACT_ATOMS: atom_id res chain seq x y z
N MET A 1 -23.90 -3.60 -31.17
CA MET A 1 -24.08 -3.05 -29.81
C MET A 1 -22.89 -3.50 -28.99
N GLU A 2 -21.71 -2.93 -29.25
CA GLU A 2 -20.51 -3.22 -28.48
C GLU A 2 -20.64 -2.48 -27.15
N LEU A 3 -20.97 -3.25 -26.12
CA LEU A 3 -20.94 -2.81 -24.74
C LEU A 3 -19.48 -2.44 -24.44
N LEU A 4 -19.19 -1.13 -24.49
CA LEU A 4 -17.97 -0.56 -23.96
C LEU A 4 -17.87 -1.00 -22.51
N HIS A 5 -17.15 -2.10 -22.27
CA HIS A 5 -16.75 -2.49 -20.94
C HIS A 5 -16.08 -1.27 -20.33
N GLY A 6 -16.69 -0.73 -19.27
CA GLY A 6 -16.23 0.48 -18.61
C GLY A 6 -14.72 0.47 -18.47
N SER A 7 -14.08 1.58 -18.82
CA SER A 7 -12.64 1.66 -18.94
C SER A 7 -11.96 1.06 -17.69
N PRO A 8 -10.77 0.45 -17.82
CA PRO A 8 -10.06 -0.09 -16.64
C PRO A 8 -9.83 0.97 -15.56
N ASP A 9 -9.84 2.26 -15.91
CA ASP A 9 -9.87 3.38 -14.96
C ASP A 9 -11.20 3.46 -14.19
N GLU A 10 -12.33 3.31 -14.88
CA GLU A 10 -13.67 3.34 -14.28
C GLU A 10 -13.88 2.21 -13.25
N ARG A 11 -13.37 1.00 -13.53
CA ARG A 11 -13.44 -0.12 -12.57
C ARG A 11 -12.65 0.18 -11.29
N ARG A 12 -11.47 0.81 -11.40
CA ARG A 12 -10.66 1.22 -10.24
C ARG A 12 -11.37 2.27 -9.41
N LEU A 13 -11.95 3.27 -10.06
CA LEU A 13 -12.74 4.31 -9.40
C LEU A 13 -13.94 3.68 -8.66
N ARG A 14 -14.69 2.76 -9.30
CA ARG A 14 -15.82 2.07 -8.65
C ARG A 14 -15.40 1.25 -7.43
N THR A 15 -14.29 0.52 -7.51
CA THR A 15 -13.72 -0.21 -6.36
C THR A 15 -13.38 0.76 -5.21
N ALA A 16 -12.71 1.87 -5.52
CA ALA A 16 -12.36 2.87 -4.52
C ALA A 16 -13.61 3.52 -3.89
N ALA A 17 -14.63 3.84 -4.69
CA ALA A 17 -15.90 4.40 -4.23
C ALA A 17 -16.65 3.42 -3.30
N LEU A 18 -16.68 2.13 -3.64
CA LEU A 18 -17.24 1.07 -2.79
C LEU A 18 -16.52 0.98 -1.43
N LEU A 19 -15.19 1.04 -1.44
CA LEU A 19 -14.39 1.04 -0.22
C LEU A 19 -14.58 2.30 0.60
N ARG A 20 -14.77 3.46 -0.04
CA ARG A 20 -15.07 4.72 0.66
C ARG A 20 -16.43 4.69 1.36
N ARG A 21 -17.42 3.98 0.79
CA ARG A 21 -18.75 3.80 1.41
C ARG A 21 -18.72 2.79 2.56
N SER A 22 -18.02 1.68 2.39
CA SER A 22 -17.99 0.59 3.40
C SER A 22 -16.98 0.84 4.52
N HIS A 23 -15.84 1.47 4.21
CA HIS A 23 -14.72 1.72 5.12
C HIS A 23 -14.32 3.19 5.09
N PRO A 24 -15.19 4.14 5.50
CA PRO A 24 -14.97 5.56 5.31
C PRO A 24 -13.72 6.10 6.02
N PHE A 25 -13.29 5.47 7.11
CA PHE A 25 -12.11 5.89 7.88
C PHE A 25 -10.79 5.29 7.37
N ASP A 26 -10.85 4.22 6.56
CA ASP A 26 -9.65 3.55 6.05
C ASP A 26 -9.22 4.14 4.71
N LYS A 27 -8.47 5.24 4.78
CA LYS A 27 -8.02 5.97 3.59
C LYS A 27 -6.99 5.20 2.76
N GLU A 28 -6.14 4.43 3.41
CA GLU A 28 -5.12 3.62 2.75
C GLU A 28 -5.74 2.46 1.97
N LEU A 29 -6.79 1.83 2.52
CA LEU A 29 -7.57 0.81 1.81
C LEU A 29 -8.29 1.40 0.59
N GLN A 30 -8.89 2.58 0.72
CA GLN A 30 -9.52 3.29 -0.40
C GLN A 30 -8.53 3.55 -1.54
N LEU A 31 -7.32 4.05 -1.20
CA LEU A 31 -6.26 4.28 -2.19
C LEU A 31 -5.70 2.98 -2.77
N ALA A 32 -5.57 1.91 -1.99
CA ALA A 32 -5.19 0.61 -2.52
C ALA A 32 -6.21 0.11 -3.57
N GLY A 33 -7.51 0.37 -3.34
CA GLY A 33 -8.57 0.12 -4.33
C GLY A 33 -8.46 0.95 -5.60
N LEU A 34 -7.97 2.18 -5.51
CA LEU A 34 -7.72 3.01 -6.69
C LEU A 34 -6.47 2.52 -7.47
N LEU A 35 -5.44 2.08 -6.75
CA LEU A 35 -4.11 1.78 -7.29
C LEU A 35 -3.88 0.31 -7.64
N HIS A 36 -4.79 -0.59 -7.30
CA HIS A 36 -4.59 -2.05 -7.45
C HIS A 36 -4.22 -2.49 -8.88
N ASP A 37 -4.62 -1.72 -9.89
CA ASP A 37 -4.36 -2.05 -11.31
C ASP A 37 -3.34 -1.09 -11.97
N ILE A 38 -2.69 -0.20 -11.20
CA ILE A 38 -1.69 0.74 -11.73
C ILE A 38 -0.49 0.01 -12.34
N GLY A 39 -0.20 -1.21 -11.86
CA GLY A 39 0.81 -2.09 -12.45
C GLY A 39 0.54 -2.41 -13.92
N ARG A 40 -0.72 -2.47 -14.37
CA ARG A 40 -1.05 -2.64 -15.80
C ARG A 40 -0.80 -1.38 -16.61
N LEU A 41 -1.02 -0.19 -16.03
CA LEU A 41 -0.69 1.08 -16.67
C LEU A 41 0.83 1.24 -16.81
N LEU A 42 1.58 0.89 -15.77
CA LEU A 42 3.05 0.87 -15.79
C LEU A 42 3.61 -0.21 -16.74
N ARG A 43 2.86 -1.30 -16.99
CA ARG A 43 3.24 -2.33 -17.96
C ARG A 43 3.28 -1.81 -19.41
N LEU A 44 2.49 -0.77 -19.71
CA LEU A 44 2.48 -0.15 -21.04
C LEU A 44 3.76 0.65 -21.34
N SER A 45 4.55 1.02 -20.31
CA SER A 45 5.77 1.81 -20.51
C SER A 45 7.06 1.00 -20.56
N ASP A 46 7.14 -0.21 -19.96
CA ASP A 46 8.43 -0.90 -19.80
C ASP A 46 8.42 -2.44 -19.91
N GLY A 47 7.33 -3.03 -20.44
CA GLY A 47 7.29 -4.43 -20.90
C GLY A 47 7.31 -5.54 -19.82
N THR A 48 7.86 -5.32 -18.63
CA THR A 48 8.01 -6.36 -17.57
C THR A 48 7.79 -5.83 -16.15
N VAL A 49 6.68 -5.12 -15.91
CA VAL A 49 6.29 -4.74 -14.54
C VAL A 49 5.57 -5.92 -13.88
N THR A 50 6.23 -6.57 -12.92
CA THR A 50 5.58 -7.50 -11.99
C THR A 50 4.77 -6.71 -10.96
N VAL A 51 3.77 -7.36 -10.33
CA VAL A 51 2.97 -6.81 -9.23
C VAL A 51 3.82 -6.15 -8.13
N GLY A 52 5.05 -6.64 -7.93
CA GLY A 52 6.01 -6.04 -6.99
C GLY A 52 6.48 -4.64 -7.39
N VAL A 53 6.65 -4.34 -8.67
CA VAL A 53 7.16 -3.04 -9.16
C VAL A 53 6.16 -1.91 -8.90
N ALA A 54 4.86 -2.16 -9.09
CA ALA A 54 3.82 -1.18 -8.75
C ALA A 54 3.80 -0.85 -7.25
N ALA A 55 3.94 -1.88 -6.41
CA ALA A 55 4.03 -1.72 -4.97
C ALA A 55 5.28 -0.94 -4.54
N GLU A 56 6.44 -1.23 -5.12
CA GLU A 56 7.67 -0.48 -4.84
C GLU A 56 7.59 0.98 -5.31
N ALA A 57 6.92 1.25 -6.43
CA ALA A 57 6.76 2.62 -6.93
C ALA A 57 5.92 3.50 -6.00
N VAL A 58 4.86 2.93 -5.38
CA VAL A 58 3.99 3.69 -4.47
C VAL A 58 4.49 3.74 -3.03
N ARG A 59 5.33 2.78 -2.61
CA ARG A 59 5.88 2.66 -1.26
C ARG A 59 6.52 3.95 -0.71
N PRO A 60 7.43 4.65 -1.43
CA PRO A 60 8.04 5.89 -0.91
C PRO A 60 7.06 7.06 -0.82
N LEU A 61 5.93 7.01 -1.53
CA LEU A 61 4.97 8.11 -1.61
C LEU A 61 3.80 7.92 -0.64
N LEU A 62 3.28 6.70 -0.52
CA LEU A 62 2.04 6.40 0.20
C LEU A 62 2.24 5.48 1.41
N GLY A 63 3.47 5.02 1.64
CA GLY A 63 3.83 4.19 2.79
C GLY A 63 3.74 2.69 2.55
N GLU A 64 4.20 1.94 3.57
CA GLU A 64 4.36 0.48 3.52
C GLU A 64 3.02 -0.26 3.38
N ARG A 65 1.99 0.18 4.11
CA ARG A 65 0.70 -0.50 4.13
C ARG A 65 0.01 -0.46 2.76
N VAL A 66 -0.02 0.70 2.09
CA VAL A 66 -0.59 0.82 0.75
C VAL A 66 0.18 -0.05 -0.25
N ALA A 67 1.52 -0.04 -0.20
CA ALA A 67 2.35 -0.89 -1.06
C ALA A 67 2.06 -2.39 -0.85
N ARG A 68 1.89 -2.81 0.41
CA ARG A 68 1.56 -4.19 0.76
C ARG A 68 0.18 -4.60 0.26
N LEU A 69 -0.83 -3.75 0.44
CA LEU A 69 -2.19 -3.99 -0.08
C LEU A 69 -2.21 -4.11 -1.61
N VAL A 70 -1.54 -3.19 -2.32
CA VAL A 70 -1.44 -3.23 -3.79
C VAL A 70 -0.76 -4.53 -4.25
N ARG A 71 0.35 -4.91 -3.61
CA ARG A 71 1.08 -6.16 -3.94
C ARG A 71 0.22 -7.40 -3.73
N LEU A 72 -0.42 -7.51 -2.57
CA LEU A 72 -1.18 -8.69 -2.18
C LEU A 72 -2.52 -8.80 -2.90
N SER A 73 -3.10 -7.69 -3.33
CA SER A 73 -4.36 -7.71 -4.10
C SER A 73 -4.23 -8.34 -5.49
N ALA A 74 -3.01 -8.43 -6.03
CA ALA A 74 -2.74 -8.92 -7.38
C ALA A 74 -2.04 -10.28 -7.43
N ALA A 75 -1.74 -10.90 -6.29
CA ALA A 75 -1.23 -12.27 -6.21
C ALA A 75 -1.86 -13.03 -5.03
N PRO A 76 -2.16 -14.34 -5.16
CA PRO A 76 -2.57 -15.16 -4.02
C PRO A 76 -1.47 -15.17 -2.95
N PHE A 77 -1.84 -14.87 -1.70
CA PHE A 77 -0.91 -14.77 -0.57
C PHE A 77 -0.69 -16.15 0.10
N ASP A 78 0.55 -16.47 0.48
CA ASP A 78 0.89 -17.58 1.40
C ASP A 78 1.19 -17.01 2.79
N THR A 79 0.25 -17.23 3.72
CA THR A 79 0.30 -16.79 5.12
C THR A 79 1.21 -17.71 5.95
N ARG A 80 2.53 -17.54 5.91
CA ARG A 80 3.45 -18.27 6.83
C ARG A 80 4.56 -17.40 7.42
N ALA A 81 4.23 -16.25 8.01
CA ALA A 81 5.21 -15.42 8.71
C ALA A 81 4.72 -14.85 10.05
N GLY A 82 5.07 -15.55 11.15
CA GLY A 82 5.45 -15.01 12.48
C GLY A 82 4.39 -14.44 13.43
N ALA A 83 4.27 -15.02 14.62
CA ALA A 83 3.31 -14.75 15.72
C ALA A 83 3.11 -13.31 16.25
N GLY A 84 3.97 -12.35 15.91
CA GLY A 84 3.75 -10.91 16.18
C GLY A 84 3.37 -10.11 14.94
N ALA A 85 3.76 -10.61 13.76
CA ALA A 85 3.28 -10.17 12.47
C ALA A 85 1.92 -10.78 12.13
N GLU A 86 1.43 -11.78 12.88
CA GLU A 86 0.16 -12.46 12.63
C GLU A 86 -1.04 -11.52 12.73
N ALA A 87 -1.17 -10.69 13.78
CA ALA A 87 -2.31 -9.78 13.91
C ALA A 87 -2.30 -8.65 12.85
N GLU A 88 -1.11 -8.10 12.55
CA GLU A 88 -0.97 -7.11 11.47
C GLU A 88 -1.17 -7.77 10.10
N ALA A 89 -0.66 -8.99 9.89
CA ALA A 89 -0.85 -9.75 8.66
C ALA A 89 -2.30 -10.20 8.49
N GLU A 90 -3.01 -10.49 9.56
CA GLU A 90 -4.44 -10.82 9.57
C GLU A 90 -5.26 -9.59 9.24
N ALA A 91 -4.99 -8.43 9.88
CA ALA A 91 -5.62 -7.17 9.51
C ALA A 91 -5.34 -6.77 8.05
N VAL A 92 -4.12 -7.00 7.57
CA VAL A 92 -3.77 -6.81 6.15
C VAL A 92 -4.49 -7.83 5.26
N ALA A 93 -4.59 -9.10 5.65
CA ALA A 93 -5.27 -10.14 4.89
C ALA A 93 -6.78 -9.87 4.81
N GLU A 94 -7.40 -9.43 5.89
CA GLU A 94 -8.79 -8.99 5.94
C GLU A 94 -9.01 -7.77 5.04
N ALA A 95 -8.11 -6.78 5.09
CA ALA A 95 -8.15 -5.64 4.19
C ALA A 95 -7.98 -6.04 2.71
N VAL A 96 -7.11 -7.01 2.41
CA VAL A 96 -6.95 -7.58 1.05
C VAL A 96 -8.21 -8.32 0.62
N ALA A 97 -8.81 -9.13 1.49
CA ALA A 97 -10.06 -9.83 1.20
C ALA A 97 -11.19 -8.83 0.93
N THR A 98 -11.29 -7.78 1.73
CA THR A 98 -12.23 -6.67 1.54
C THR A 98 -12.03 -5.97 0.20
N LEU A 99 -10.78 -5.67 -0.16
CA LEU A 99 -10.42 -5.08 -1.45
C LEU A 99 -10.80 -6.00 -2.63
N CYS A 100 -10.49 -7.29 -2.54
CA CYS A 100 -10.85 -8.27 -3.56
C CYS A 100 -12.38 -8.35 -3.72
N HIS A 101 -13.11 -8.44 -2.61
CA HIS A 101 -14.58 -8.46 -2.63
C HIS A 101 -15.18 -7.19 -3.26
N ALA A 102 -14.63 -6.01 -2.92
CA ALA A 102 -15.06 -4.74 -3.51
C ALA A 102 -14.76 -4.69 -5.01
N ARG A 103 -13.59 -5.18 -5.45
CA ARG A 103 -13.21 -5.27 -6.86
C ARG A 103 -14.15 -6.17 -7.66
N ASP A 104 -14.50 -7.32 -7.10
CA ASP A 104 -15.41 -8.26 -7.75
C ASP A 104 -16.82 -7.67 -7.84
N SER A 105 -17.24 -6.92 -6.81
CA SER A 105 -18.53 -6.21 -6.76
C SER A 105 -18.60 -4.99 -7.69
N ALA A 106 -17.48 -4.34 -7.99
CA ALA A 106 -17.41 -3.13 -8.83
C ALA A 106 -17.87 -3.36 -10.28
N GLY A 107 -17.89 -4.61 -10.75
CA GLY A 107 -18.43 -4.96 -12.07
C GLY A 107 -19.96 -4.97 -12.12
N ALA A 108 -20.63 -5.17 -10.99
CA ALA A 108 -22.09 -5.26 -10.91
C ALA A 108 -22.75 -3.99 -10.37
N ALA A 109 -21.96 -3.08 -9.79
CA ALA A 109 -22.46 -1.85 -9.19
C ALA A 109 -22.60 -0.73 -10.21
N ASP A 110 -23.82 -0.22 -10.38
CA ASP A 110 -24.10 1.04 -11.05
C ASP A 110 -23.83 2.19 -10.07
N LEU A 111 -22.55 2.51 -9.91
CA LEU A 111 -22.08 3.56 -9.01
C LEU A 111 -21.34 4.61 -9.82
N ASP A 112 -21.78 5.86 -9.69
CA ASP A 112 -20.98 7.01 -10.08
C ASP A 112 -19.76 7.08 -9.16
N ALA A 113 -18.61 6.74 -9.72
CA ALA A 113 -17.36 6.65 -8.99
C ALA A 113 -16.60 7.99 -8.95
N GLY A 114 -17.16 9.04 -9.54
CA GLY A 114 -16.50 10.32 -9.75
C GLY A 114 -15.34 10.19 -10.73
N VAL A 115 -14.51 11.24 -10.79
CA VAL A 115 -13.32 11.28 -11.63
C VAL A 115 -12.06 11.09 -10.80
N LEU A 116 -10.92 10.85 -11.45
CA LEU A 116 -9.65 10.62 -10.74
C LEU A 116 -9.23 11.84 -9.90
N GLU A 117 -9.58 13.04 -10.34
CA GLU A 117 -9.30 14.32 -9.68
C GLU A 117 -9.94 14.40 -8.29
N ASP A 118 -11.09 13.76 -8.07
CA ASP A 118 -11.78 13.73 -6.77
C ASP A 118 -10.98 12.97 -5.70
N TRP A 119 -10.04 12.12 -6.13
CA TRP A 119 -9.18 11.31 -5.26
C TRP A 119 -7.86 12.02 -4.91
N ARG A 120 -7.54 13.12 -5.59
CA ARG A 120 -6.30 13.88 -5.36
C ARG A 120 -6.13 14.34 -3.91
N PRO A 121 -7.14 14.95 -3.24
CA PRO A 121 -6.99 15.37 -1.85
C PRO A 121 -6.67 14.20 -0.90
N LEU A 122 -7.18 13.01 -1.21
CA LEU A 122 -6.95 11.81 -0.41
C LEU A 122 -5.52 11.28 -0.60
N LEU A 123 -5.04 11.25 -1.84
CA LEU A 123 -3.65 10.92 -2.17
C LEU A 123 -2.69 11.86 -1.45
N GLU A 124 -2.94 13.17 -1.50
CA GLU A 124 -2.11 14.18 -0.83
C GLU A 124 -2.12 14.01 0.70
N LEU A 125 -3.29 13.72 1.29
CA LEU A 125 -3.42 13.47 2.73
C LEU A 125 -2.58 12.27 3.18
N VAL A 126 -2.72 11.14 2.49
CA VAL A 126 -2.00 9.91 2.84
C VAL A 126 -0.50 10.07 2.56
N ALA A 127 -0.12 10.73 1.47
CA ALA A 127 1.28 11.01 1.18
C ALA A 127 1.93 11.90 2.25
N ALA A 128 1.25 12.97 2.67
CA ALA A 128 1.72 13.83 3.75
C ALA A 128 1.84 13.07 5.08
N GLY A 129 0.92 12.13 5.35
CA GLY A 129 1.00 11.23 6.50
C GLY A 129 2.22 10.30 6.43
N ALA A 130 2.44 9.64 5.28
CA ALA A 130 3.57 8.75 5.07
C ALA A 130 4.91 9.49 5.18
N CYS A 131 5.03 10.72 4.67
CA CYS A 131 6.23 11.55 4.81
C CYS A 131 6.56 11.89 6.28
N ARG A 132 5.54 12.04 7.15
CA ARG A 132 5.73 12.30 8.59
C ARG A 132 6.16 11.05 9.36
N VAL A 133 5.80 9.87 8.87
CA VAL A 133 6.10 8.56 9.47
C VAL A 133 7.40 7.94 8.90
N GLY A 134 7.89 8.44 7.76
CA GLY A 134 9.18 8.11 7.14
C GLY A 134 10.39 8.31 8.08
N PRO A 135 11.62 7.90 7.69
CA PRO A 135 12.68 7.30 8.52
C PRO A 135 13.31 8.17 9.63
N ALA A 136 12.69 9.28 10.03
CA ALA A 136 13.06 10.05 11.21
C ALA A 136 12.94 9.27 12.52
N ARG A 137 12.25 8.10 12.57
CA ARG A 137 12.19 7.28 13.78
C ARG A 137 13.53 6.57 14.12
N ASN A 138 14.46 6.48 13.18
CA ASN A 138 15.81 5.93 13.41
C ASN A 138 16.96 6.93 13.18
N ALA A 139 16.67 8.19 12.81
CA ALA A 139 17.70 9.18 12.49
C ALA A 139 17.95 10.22 13.61
N LEU A 140 17.36 10.02 14.80
CA LEU A 140 17.65 10.83 15.99
C LEU A 140 18.33 9.99 17.07
N ASP A 141 19.50 9.45 16.75
CA ASP A 141 20.57 9.32 17.75
C ASP A 141 21.95 9.68 17.14
N PRO A 142 22.17 10.94 16.70
CA PRO A 142 23.45 11.38 16.15
C PRO A 142 24.45 11.80 17.24
N LEU A 143 24.19 11.50 18.51
CA LEU A 143 25.14 11.68 19.59
C LEU A 143 25.59 10.32 20.10
N GLY A 144 26.49 9.70 19.33
CA GLY A 144 27.32 8.62 19.82
C GLY A 144 27.95 9.00 21.16
N SER A 145 27.52 8.35 22.23
CA SER A 145 28.24 8.40 23.50
C SER A 145 29.53 7.61 23.36
N PRO A 146 30.72 8.22 23.57
CA PRO A 146 31.97 7.49 23.55
C PRO A 146 32.08 6.70 24.85
N ARG A 147 31.76 5.40 24.82
CA ARG A 147 32.15 4.51 25.92
C ARG A 147 33.65 4.31 25.87
N GLY A 148 34.34 5.12 26.67
CA GLY A 148 35.78 5.09 26.88
C GLY A 148 36.30 3.69 27.21
N SER A 149 37.21 3.24 26.37
CA SER A 149 38.49 2.64 26.73
C SER A 149 38.73 2.37 28.23
N ARG A 150 38.63 1.11 28.64
CA ARG A 150 39.53 0.54 29.65
C ARG A 150 40.22 -0.70 29.12
N ARG A 151 41.35 -0.43 28.50
CA ARG A 151 42.48 -1.32 28.28
C ARG A 151 42.83 -1.97 29.63
N ARG A 152 42.49 -3.25 29.83
CA ARG A 152 43.18 -4.09 30.83
C ARG A 152 44.26 -4.86 30.08
N VAL A 153 45.46 -4.30 30.08
CA VAL A 153 46.67 -5.08 29.86
C VAL A 153 46.83 -5.94 31.11
N ARG A 154 46.67 -7.25 31.00
CA ARG A 154 47.05 -8.19 32.04
C ARG A 154 48.38 -8.79 31.61
N GLY A 155 49.47 -8.21 32.10
CA GLY A 155 50.80 -8.82 32.06
C GLY A 155 50.92 -9.87 33.16
N LEU A 156 51.46 -11.02 32.77
CA LEU A 156 52.18 -12.03 33.59
C LEU A 156 53.39 -11.37 34.28
N PRO A 157 53.97 -11.95 35.35
CA PRO A 157 54.57 -13.29 35.38
C PRO A 157 53.81 -14.35 36.19
#